data_AF-A0A225V503-F1
#
_entry.id   AF-A0A225V503-F1
#
_cell.length_a   1.000
_cell.length_b   1.000
_cell.length_c   1.000
_cell.angle_alpha   90.00
_cell.angle_beta   90.00
_cell.angle_gamma   90.00
#
_symmetry.space_group_name_H-M   'P 1'
#
loop_
_entity.id
_entity.type
_entity.pdbx_description
1 polymer ?
#
loop_
_entity_poly.entity_id
_entity_poly.type
_entity_poly.pdbx_seq_one_letter_code
_entity_poly.pdbx_strand_id
1 'polypeptide(L)' 'MAIVRETGAPNLFITMTCNPNWPEIKENLRRGEQASDRPDLVARVFMQKLKALCKDLDEGVLGL' A
#
# COMPACT_ATOMS: atom_id res chain seq x y z
N MET A 1 4.52 -17.79 19.53
CA MET A 1 5.98 -17.55 19.41
C MET A 1 6.69 -18.47 18.41
N ALA A 2 6.01 -19.36 17.67
CA ALA A 2 6.68 -20.24 16.71
C ALA A 2 7.35 -19.46 15.56
N ILE A 3 6.62 -18.49 14.96
CA ILE A 3 7.14 -17.66 13.86
C ILE A 3 8.37 -16.85 14.30
N VAL A 4 8.30 -16.12 15.42
CA VAL A 4 9.46 -15.35 15.96
C VAL A 4 10.67 -16.24 16.25
N ARG A 5 10.45 -17.50 16.61
CA ARG A 5 11.53 -18.45 16.87
C ARG A 5 12.21 -18.94 15.58
N GLU A 6 11.48 -19.01 14.47
CA GLU A 6 12.02 -19.35 13.14
C GLU A 6 12.61 -18.15 12.40
N THR A 7 11.93 -17.00 12.43
CA THR A 7 12.25 -15.83 11.58
C THR A 7 12.92 -14.69 12.33
N GLY A 8 13.10 -14.80 13.64
CA GLY A 8 13.57 -13.72 14.48
C GLY A 8 12.45 -12.73 14.88
N ALA A 9 12.78 -11.84 15.82
CA ALA A 9 11.85 -10.81 16.26
C ALA A 9 11.72 -9.72 15.17
N PRO A 10 10.50 -9.29 14.82
CA PRO A 10 10.33 -8.22 13.85
C PRO A 10 10.92 -6.92 14.39
N ASN A 11 11.70 -6.24 13.55
CA ASN A 11 12.29 -4.94 13.87
C ASN A 11 11.38 -3.76 13.53
N LEU A 12 10.39 -3.97 12.67
CA LEU A 12 9.55 -2.91 12.10
C LEU A 12 8.09 -3.35 11.97
N PHE A 13 7.17 -2.44 12.29
CA PHE A 13 5.74 -2.57 12.02
C PHE A 13 5.27 -1.34 11.24
N ILE A 14 4.88 -1.52 9.98
CA ILE A 14 4.40 -0.45 9.10
C ILE A 14 2.89 -0.60 8.90
N THR A 15 2.17 0.52 9.00
CA THR A 15 0.77 0.61 8.57
C THR A 15 0.69 1.49 7.32
N MET A 16 0.11 0.95 6.24
CA MET A 16 -0.14 1.71 5.01
C MET A 16 -1.64 1.84 4.79
N THR A 17 -2.14 3.07 4.68
CA THR A 17 -3.55 3.38 4.43
C THR A 17 -3.77 3.89 3.01
N CYS A 18 -4.83 3.45 2.35
CA CYS A 18 -5.20 3.97 1.04
C CYS A 18 -5.69 5.42 1.15
N ASN A 19 -5.29 6.28 0.21
CA ASN A 19 -5.80 7.65 0.10
C ASN A 19 -6.70 7.79 -1.14
N PRO A 20 -8.01 8.04 -1.00
CA PRO A 20 -8.92 8.19 -2.14
C PRO A 20 -8.61 9.43 -2.99
N ASN A 21 -7.78 10.36 -2.50
CA ASN A 21 -7.36 11.55 -3.23
C ASN A 21 -6.17 11.34 -4.16
N TRP A 22 -5.60 10.13 -4.24
CA TRP A 22 -4.53 9.85 -5.17
C TRP A 22 -4.94 10.14 -6.62
N PRO A 23 -4.05 10.75 -7.43
CA PRO A 23 -4.37 11.12 -8.81
C PRO A 23 -4.76 9.90 -9.64
N GLU A 24 -4.11 8.75 -9.42
CA GLU A 24 -4.42 7.50 -10.13
C GLU A 24 -5.87 7.04 -9.88
N ILE A 25 -6.45 7.37 -8.73
CA ILE A 25 -7.86 7.12 -8.43
C ILE A 25 -8.72 8.22 -9.06
N LYS A 26 -8.45 9.49 -8.76
CA LYS A 26 -9.27 10.63 -9.21
C LYS A 26 -9.42 10.72 -10.73
N GLU A 27 -8.34 10.49 -11.46
CA GLU A 27 -8.33 10.58 -12.93
C GLU A 27 -9.10 9.43 -13.59
N ASN A 28 -9.28 8.30 -12.89
CA ASN A 28 -9.97 7.11 -13.37
C ASN A 28 -11.38 6.93 -12.77
N LEU A 29 -11.87 7.93 -12.05
CA LEU A 29 -13.26 8.04 -11.61
C LEU A 29 -14.08 8.76 -12.68
N ARG A 30 -15.30 8.29 -12.93
CA ARG A 30 -16.25 9.00 -13.79
C ARG A 30 -16.81 10.21 -13.05
N ARG A 31 -17.37 11.15 -13.81
CA ARG A 31 -17.97 12.35 -13.24
C ARG A 31 -19.08 11.97 -12.25
N GLY A 32 -18.90 12.32 -10.97
CA GLY A 32 -19.85 12.04 -9.90
C GLY A 32 -19.65 10.71 -9.16
N GLU A 33 -18.72 9.84 -9.60
CA GLU A 33 -18.33 8.66 -8.83
C GLU A 33 -17.39 9.06 -7.69
N GLN A 34 -17.54 8.39 -6.56
CA GLN A 34 -16.60 8.43 -5.44
C GLN A 34 -15.69 7.21 -5.48
N ALA A 35 -14.54 7.30 -4.79
CA ALA A 35 -13.61 6.19 -4.67
C ALA A 35 -14.27 4.91 -4.08
N SER A 36 -15.23 5.08 -3.17
CA SER A 36 -16.03 3.98 -2.60
C SER A 36 -16.86 3.24 -3.64
N ASP A 37 -17.25 3.90 -4.73
CA ASP A 37 -18.10 3.31 -5.78
C ASP A 37 -17.28 2.45 -6.74
N ARG A 38 -15.95 2.62 -6.78
CA ARG A 38 -15.00 1.84 -7.60
C ARG A 38 -13.94 1.15 -6.74
N PRO A 39 -14.32 0.18 -5.88
CA PRO A 39 -13.37 -0.50 -5.00
C PRO A 39 -12.28 -1.26 -5.76
N ASP A 40 -12.56 -1.70 -6.99
CA ASP A 40 -11.58 -2.34 -7.88
C ASP A 40 -10.43 -1.40 -8.23
N LEU A 41 -10.73 -0.14 -8.53
CA LEU A 41 -9.74 0.90 -8.83
C LEU A 41 -8.89 1.19 -7.61
N VAL A 42 -9.53 1.40 -6.47
CA VAL A 42 -8.87 1.70 -5.20
C VAL A 42 -7.92 0.56 -4.82
N ALA A 43 -8.38 -0.69 -4.88
CA ALA A 43 -7.57 -1.87 -4.57
C ALA A 43 -6.36 -2.00 -5.51
N ARG A 44 -6.54 -1.74 -6.81
CA ARG A 44 -5.44 -1.79 -7.78
C ARG A 44 -4.37 -0.74 -7.50
N VAL A 45 -4.78 0.51 -7.27
CA VAL A 45 -3.84 1.61 -6.95
C VAL A 45 -3.14 1.33 -5.62
N PHE A 46 -3.87 0.89 -4.60
CA PHE A 46 -3.30 0.50 -3.32
C PHE A 46 -2.24 -0.60 -3.48
N MET A 47 -2.53 -1.65 -4.26
CA MET A 47 -1.58 -2.74 -4.50
C MET A 47 -0.33 -2.27 -5.25
N GLN A 48 -0.46 -1.32 -6.17
CA GLN A 48 0.70 -0.71 -6.85
C GLN A 48 1.58 0.08 -5.85
N LYS A 49 0.97 0.88 -4.98
CA LYS A 49 1.70 1.62 -3.93
C LYS A 49 2.35 0.67 -2.92
N LEU A 50 1.67 -0.43 -2.56
CA LEU A 50 2.21 -1.44 -1.65
C LEU A 50 3.46 -2.09 -2.24
N LYS A 51 3.41 -2.48 -3.52
CA LYS A 51 4.56 -3.07 -4.20
C LYS A 51 5.74 -2.10 -4.29
N ALA A 52 5.47 -0.81 -4.54
CA ALA A 52 6.51 0.21 -4.52
C ALA A 52 7.15 0.32 -3.12
N LEU A 53 6.34 0.37 -2.07
CA LEU A 53 6.83 0.41 -0.69
C LEU A 53 7.67 -0.83 -0.33
N CYS A 54 7.22 -2.04 -0.70
CA CYS A 54 8.00 -3.26 -0.48
C CYS A 54 9.34 -3.22 -1.22
N LYS A 55 9.35 -2.71 -2.45
CA LYS A 55 10.59 -2.55 -3.22
C LYS A 55 11.55 -1.55 -2.54
N ASP A 56 11.04 -0.42 -2.08
CA ASP A 56 11.84 0.59 -1.38
C ASP A 56 12.43 0.05 -0.06
N LEU A 57 11.70 -0.84 0.63
CA LEU A 57 12.18 -1.57 1.81
C LEU A 57 13.30 -2.56 1.45
N ASP A 58 13.12 -3.35 0.39
CA ASP A 58 14.11 -4.31 -0.07
C ASP A 58 15.41 -3.63 -0.54
N GLU A 59 15.29 -2.45 -1.15
CA GLU A 59 16.44 -1.64 -1.61
C GLU A 59 17.07 -0.79 -0.49
N GLY A 60 16.50 -0.80 0.73
CA GLY A 60 17.02 -0.02 1.87
C GLY A 60 16.90 1.50 1.69
N VAL A 61 16.04 1.96 0.77
CA VAL A 61 15.89 3.38 0.39
C VAL A 61 15.37 4.23 1.54
N LEU A 62 14.66 3.60 2.48
CA LEU A 62 14.11 4.27 3.66
C LEU A 62 15.16 4.54 4.76
N GLY A 63 16.42 4.12 4.57
CA GLY A 63 17.50 4.33 5.53
C GLY A 63 17.31 3.57 6.84
N LEU A 64 16.55 2.46 6.78
CA LEU A 64 16.28 1.53 7.88
C LEU A 64 17.28 0.37 7.88
#